data_AF-A0A8T6WAU7-F1
#
_entry.id   AF-A0A8T6WAU7-F1
#
_cell.length_a   1.000
_cell.length_b   1.000
_cell.length_c   1.000
_cell.angle_alpha   90.00
_cell.angle_beta   90.00
_cell.angle_gamma   90.00
#
_symmetry.space_group_name_H-M   'P 1'
#
loop_
_entity.id
_entity.type
_entity.pdbx_description
1 polymer ?
#
loop_
_entity_poly.entity_id
_entity_poly.type
_entity_poly.pdbx_seq_one_letter_code
_entity_poly.pdbx_strand_id
1 'polypeptide(L)'
;MREEFRKLIVGFALERALIYNQDTRELEKLYNDPEEEKIQEQYSQLIGSRKHQERALAIWLSTALKQKPLKNNPDNLVKELRKLEYLLYNLMNQLVNGKKQVNNWMNYVLNAAQLLEDGFYLDAKVMLSRALQESEKKEVTELKNHPKLRYEVNVFQQAT
;
A
#
# COMPACT_ATOMS: atom_id res chain seq x y z
N MET A 1 -11.39 16.45 9.93
CA MET A 1 -10.19 15.81 10.55
C MET A 1 -9.26 16.93 11.04
N ARG A 2 -8.27 16.70 11.93
CA ARG A 2 -7.28 17.76 12.28
C ARG A 2 -6.37 18.04 11.07
N GLU A 3 -5.96 19.28 10.88
CA GLU A 3 -5.17 19.72 9.72
C GLU A 3 -3.83 18.99 9.62
N GLU A 4 -3.15 18.80 10.75
CA GLU A 4 -1.85 18.13 10.85
C GLU A 4 -1.94 16.68 10.36
N PHE A 5 -3.08 16.03 10.59
CA PHE A 5 -3.32 14.67 10.16
C PHE A 5 -3.65 14.58 8.66
N ARG A 6 -4.36 15.57 8.11
CA ARG A 6 -4.56 15.67 6.65
C ARG A 6 -3.23 15.93 5.93
N LYS A 7 -2.40 16.82 6.48
CA LYS A 7 -1.04 17.10 5.97
C LYS A 7 -0.16 15.86 5.95
N LEU A 8 -0.21 15.05 7.01
CA LEU A 8 0.51 13.78 7.10
C LEU A 8 0.05 12.76 6.05
N ILE A 9 -1.26 12.63 5.83
CA ILE A 9 -1.82 11.74 4.80
C ILE A 9 -1.45 12.21 3.38
N VAL A 10 -1.54 13.52 3.12
CA VAL A 10 -1.11 14.11 1.85
C VAL A 10 0.39 13.91 1.64
N GLY A 11 1.19 14.05 2.71
CA GLY A 11 2.63 13.76 2.68
C GLY A 11 2.95 12.33 2.26
N PHE A 12 2.20 11.34 2.76
CA PHE A 12 2.35 9.95 2.32
C PHE A 12 1.93 9.72 0.86
N ALA A 13 0.86 10.37 0.41
CA ALA A 13 0.49 10.34 -1.00
C ALA A 13 1.60 10.95 -1.88
N LEU A 14 2.17 12.07 -1.44
CA LEU A 14 3.26 12.77 -2.13
C LEU A 14 4.54 11.92 -2.22
N GLU A 15 4.98 11.33 -1.10
CA GLU A 15 6.13 10.42 -1.07
C GLU A 15 5.96 9.27 -2.07
N ARG A 16 4.75 8.71 -2.13
CA ARG A 16 4.44 7.63 -3.05
C ARG A 16 4.45 8.08 -4.51
N ALA A 17 3.90 9.25 -4.80
CA ALA A 17 3.94 9.84 -6.13
C ALA A 17 5.39 10.06 -6.61
N LEU A 18 6.29 10.50 -5.71
CA LEU A 18 7.72 10.64 -5.99
C LEU A 18 8.38 9.29 -6.34
N ILE A 19 8.12 8.24 -5.56
CA ILE A 19 8.67 6.89 -5.80
C ILE A 19 8.27 6.35 -7.18
N TYR A 20 7.03 6.60 -7.60
CA TYR A 20 6.53 6.13 -8.89
C TYR A 20 6.67 7.15 -10.03
N ASN A 21 7.46 8.22 -9.83
CA ASN A 21 7.72 9.29 -10.80
C ASN A 21 6.43 9.86 -11.43
N GLN A 22 5.41 10.06 -10.60
CA GLN A 22 4.13 10.67 -10.99
C GLN A 22 4.18 12.19 -10.85
N ASP A 23 3.22 12.88 -11.46
CA ASP A 23 3.09 14.33 -11.29
C ASP A 23 2.71 14.68 -9.85
N THR A 24 3.60 15.37 -9.15
CA THR A 24 3.48 15.73 -7.73
C THR A 24 2.89 17.11 -7.49
N ARG A 25 2.75 17.94 -8.53
CA ARG A 25 2.44 19.38 -8.37
C ARG A 25 1.18 19.65 -7.56
N GLU A 26 0.12 18.88 -7.80
CA GLU A 26 -1.13 19.04 -7.05
C GLU A 26 -1.03 18.49 -5.61
N LEU A 27 -0.24 17.43 -5.40
CA LEU A 27 0.01 16.88 -4.05
C LEU A 27 0.91 17.80 -3.21
N GLU A 28 1.88 18.49 -3.83
CA GLU A 28 2.71 19.51 -3.18
C GLU A 28 1.89 20.73 -2.74
N LYS A 29 0.97 21.19 -3.59
CA LYS A 29 0.02 22.25 -3.23
C LYS A 29 -0.86 21.83 -2.06
N LEU A 30 -1.42 20.62 -2.11
CA LEU A 30 -2.24 20.05 -1.03
C LEU A 30 -1.45 19.86 0.27
N TYR A 31 -0.15 19.58 0.20
CA TYR A 31 0.67 19.41 1.40
C TYR A 31 0.88 20.75 2.12
N ASN A 32 1.03 21.83 1.35
CA ASN A 32 1.15 23.18 1.90
C ASN A 32 -0.19 23.71 2.41
N ASP A 33 -1.30 23.29 1.80
CA ASP A 33 -2.65 23.74 2.10
C ASP A 33 -3.67 22.57 2.07
N PRO A 34 -3.75 21.78 3.15
CA PRO A 34 -4.51 20.52 3.20
C PRO A 34 -5.99 20.74 3.55
N GLU A 35 -6.64 21.63 2.81
CA GLU A 35 -8.08 21.86 2.90
C GLU A 35 -8.88 20.64 2.43
N GLU A 36 -9.94 20.32 3.16
CA GLU A 36 -10.74 19.11 2.92
C GLU A 36 -11.39 19.10 1.52
N GLU A 37 -11.84 20.25 1.02
CA GLU A 37 -12.42 20.40 -0.32
C GLU A 37 -11.39 20.14 -1.43
N LYS A 38 -10.18 20.67 -1.29
CA LYS A 38 -9.09 20.47 -2.26
C LYS A 38 -8.65 19.01 -2.30
N ILE A 39 -8.59 18.36 -1.14
CA ILE A 39 -8.31 16.91 -1.03
C ILE A 39 -9.42 16.11 -1.71
N GLN A 40 -10.70 16.50 -1.55
CA GLN A 40 -11.85 15.84 -2.17
C GLN A 40 -11.82 15.97 -3.70
N GLU A 41 -11.47 17.14 -4.22
CA GLU A 41 -11.32 17.38 -5.66
C GLU A 41 -10.23 16.48 -6.25
N GLN A 42 -9.05 16.49 -5.66
CA GLN A 42 -7.93 15.66 -6.11
C GLN A 42 -8.23 14.17 -5.99
N TYR A 43 -8.88 13.74 -4.90
CA TYR A 43 -9.37 12.37 -4.75
C TYR A 43 -10.27 11.95 -5.92
N SER A 44 -11.25 12.80 -6.27
CA SER A 44 -12.25 12.51 -7.30
C SER A 44 -11.61 12.37 -8.69
N GLN A 45 -10.61 13.18 -8.98
CA GLN A 45 -9.85 13.09 -10.23
C GLN A 45 -9.01 11.79 -10.28
N LEU A 46 -8.31 11.46 -9.19
CA LEU A 46 -7.39 10.32 -9.14
C LEU A 46 -8.12 8.98 -9.08
N ILE A 47 -9.25 8.87 -8.38
CA ILE A 47 -9.99 7.61 -8.25
C ILE A 47 -10.62 7.18 -9.58
N GLY A 48 -10.99 8.14 -10.42
CA GLY A 48 -11.52 7.91 -11.77
C GLY A 48 -10.45 7.56 -12.81
N SER A 49 -9.16 7.63 -12.46
CA SER A 49 -8.08 7.35 -13.40
C SER A 49 -8.05 5.89 -13.84
N ARG A 50 -7.67 5.68 -15.10
CA ARG A 50 -7.38 4.33 -15.64
C ARG A 50 -6.05 3.77 -15.12
N LYS A 51 -5.12 4.62 -14.65
CA LYS A 51 -3.82 4.19 -14.14
C LYS A 51 -3.93 3.71 -12.69
N HIS A 52 -3.40 2.51 -12.44
CA HIS A 52 -3.43 1.90 -11.10
C HIS A 52 -2.73 2.77 -10.05
N GLN A 53 -1.58 3.35 -10.40
CA GLN A 53 -0.79 4.16 -9.48
C GLN A 53 -1.53 5.44 -9.04
N GLU A 54 -2.23 6.11 -9.97
CA GLU A 54 -3.07 7.27 -9.65
C GLU A 54 -4.25 6.89 -8.73
N ARG A 55 -4.89 5.73 -8.96
CA ARG A 55 -5.92 5.23 -8.04
C ARG A 55 -5.37 4.90 -6.64
N ALA A 56 -4.13 4.41 -6.54
CA ALA A 56 -3.50 4.16 -5.25
C ALA A 56 -3.28 5.47 -4.46
N LEU A 57 -2.92 6.57 -5.14
CA LEU A 57 -2.87 7.90 -4.53
C LEU A 57 -4.25 8.38 -4.07
N ALA A 58 -5.29 8.15 -4.87
CA ALA A 58 -6.67 8.47 -4.48
C ALA A 58 -7.07 7.73 -3.20
N ILE A 59 -6.72 6.45 -3.12
CA ILE A 59 -6.95 5.67 -1.91
C ILE A 59 -6.30 6.40 -0.73
N TRP A 60 -5.04 6.85 -0.79
CA TRP A 60 -4.40 7.67 0.26
C TRP A 60 -5.22 8.87 0.70
N LEU A 61 -5.65 9.70 -0.24
CA LEU A 61 -6.44 10.89 0.04
C LEU A 61 -7.82 10.58 0.67
N SER A 62 -8.43 9.42 0.36
CA SER A 62 -9.71 9.03 0.97
C SER A 62 -9.66 8.90 2.49
N THR A 63 -8.48 8.59 3.05
CA THR A 63 -8.28 8.54 4.51
C THR A 63 -8.31 9.94 5.13
N ALA A 64 -7.85 10.97 4.42
CA ALA A 64 -7.93 12.36 4.89
C ALA A 64 -9.38 12.88 4.89
N LEU A 65 -10.24 12.28 4.06
CA LEU A 65 -11.65 12.64 3.87
C LEU A 65 -12.61 11.88 4.80
N LYS A 66 -12.10 11.01 5.68
CA LYS A 66 -12.90 10.08 6.50
C LYS A 66 -13.95 9.28 5.70
N GLN A 67 -13.79 9.16 4.39
CA GLN A 67 -14.71 8.35 3.59
C GLN A 67 -14.55 6.90 4.02
N LYS A 68 -15.66 6.21 4.29
CA LYS A 68 -15.65 4.76 4.54
C LYS A 68 -14.88 4.10 3.38
N PRO A 69 -13.94 3.17 3.66
CA PRO A 69 -13.26 2.45 2.59
C PRO A 69 -14.29 1.84 1.65
N LEU A 70 -14.09 2.05 0.34
CA LEU A 70 -14.94 1.50 -0.72
C LEU A 70 -15.06 -0.02 -0.55
N LYS A 71 -16.28 -0.49 -0.26
CA LYS A 71 -16.86 -1.85 -0.44
C LYS A 71 -16.09 -3.10 0.04
N ASN A 72 -14.85 -3.02 0.51
CA ASN A 72 -14.12 -4.16 1.02
C ASN A 72 -14.31 -4.25 2.54
N ASN A 73 -15.02 -5.28 2.99
CA ASN A 73 -15.12 -5.61 4.40
C ASN A 73 -13.70 -5.81 4.98
N PRO A 74 -13.27 -5.03 6.01
CA PRO A 74 -11.99 -5.22 6.67
C PRO A 74 -11.71 -6.67 7.05
N ASP A 75 -12.74 -7.43 7.46
CA ASP A 75 -12.60 -8.85 7.84
C ASP A 75 -12.13 -9.73 6.66
N ASN A 76 -12.59 -9.42 5.44
CA ASN A 76 -12.17 -10.14 4.25
C ASN A 76 -10.73 -9.78 3.90
N LEU A 77 -10.35 -8.50 4.05
CA LEU A 77 -8.98 -8.06 3.81
C LEU A 77 -8.01 -8.69 4.81
N VAL A 78 -8.36 -8.75 6.09
CA VAL A 78 -7.58 -9.45 7.12
C VAL A 78 -7.36 -10.92 6.72
N LYS A 79 -8.41 -11.63 6.29
CA LYS A 79 -8.28 -13.03 5.84
C LYS A 79 -7.30 -13.18 4.67
N GLU A 80 -7.35 -12.27 3.69
CA GLU A 80 -6.42 -12.30 2.56
C GLU A 80 -4.98 -11.97 3.00
N LEU A 81 -4.78 -11.03 3.92
CA LEU A 81 -3.45 -10.72 4.45
C LEU A 81 -2.88 -11.88 5.28
N ARG A 82 -3.69 -12.59 6.07
CA ARG A 82 -3.27 -13.79 6.81
C ARG A 82 -2.91 -14.95 5.88
N LYS A 83 -3.64 -15.10 4.75
CA LYS A 83 -3.24 -16.06 3.71
C LYS A 83 -1.90 -15.67 3.09
N LEU A 84 -1.71 -14.39 2.76
CA LEU A 84 -0.46 -13.88 2.20
C LEU A 84 0.71 -14.07 3.17
N GLU A 85 0.51 -13.82 4.47
CA GLU A 85 1.48 -14.10 5.54
C GLU A 85 1.94 -15.58 5.52
N TYR A 86 0.99 -16.52 5.55
CA TYR A 86 1.28 -17.95 5.52
C TYR A 86 2.07 -18.35 4.26
N LEU A 87 1.72 -17.76 3.12
CA LEU A 87 2.37 -18.02 1.86
C LEU A 87 3.81 -17.48 1.81
N LEU A 88 4.04 -16.26 2.32
CA LEU A 88 5.37 -15.67 2.42
C LEU A 88 6.27 -16.46 3.39
N TYR A 89 5.72 -16.96 4.48
CA TYR A 89 6.43 -17.84 5.42
C TYR A 89 6.95 -19.11 4.73
N ASN A 90 6.10 -19.76 3.92
CA ASN A 90 6.51 -20.95 3.16
C ASN A 90 7.57 -20.62 2.10
N LEU A 91 7.44 -19.48 1.43
CA LEU A 91 8.40 -19.01 0.45
C LEU A 91 9.78 -18.78 1.09
N MET A 92 9.83 -18.10 2.25
CA MET A 92 11.09 -17.79 2.95
C MET A 92 11.97 -19.01 3.22
N ASN A 93 11.38 -20.18 3.47
CA ASN A 93 12.10 -21.42 3.73
C ASN A 93 12.82 -21.96 2.48
N GLN A 94 12.46 -21.48 1.29
CA GLN A 94 13.03 -21.89 0.01
C GLN A 94 14.05 -20.87 -0.55
N LEU A 95 14.23 -19.73 0.13
CA LEU A 95 15.06 -18.63 -0.35
C LEU A 95 16.50 -18.69 0.16
N VAL A 96 17.45 -18.68 -0.77
CA VAL A 96 18.88 -18.43 -0.49
C VAL A 96 19.18 -16.93 -0.56
N ASN A 97 18.60 -16.22 -1.53
CA ASN A 97 18.74 -14.78 -1.74
C ASN A 97 17.38 -14.06 -1.57
N GLY A 98 17.38 -12.76 -1.26
CA GLY A 98 16.14 -11.97 -1.11
C GLY A 98 15.34 -12.23 0.18
N LYS A 99 15.85 -13.11 1.07
CA LYS A 99 15.20 -13.48 2.33
C LYS A 99 14.89 -12.28 3.22
N LYS A 100 15.77 -11.27 3.26
CA LYS A 100 15.55 -10.05 4.04
C LYS A 100 14.35 -9.25 3.52
N GLN A 101 14.25 -9.07 2.20
CA GLN A 101 13.17 -8.31 1.57
C GLN A 101 11.83 -9.04 1.69
N VAL A 102 11.83 -10.36 1.51
CA VAL A 102 10.62 -11.18 1.74
C VAL A 102 10.20 -11.18 3.21
N ASN A 103 11.14 -11.20 4.15
CA ASN A 103 10.85 -11.06 5.57
C ASN A 103 10.28 -9.67 5.91
N ASN A 104 10.82 -8.60 5.32
CA ASN A 104 10.27 -7.25 5.48
C ASN A 104 8.85 -7.14 4.90
N TRP A 105 8.63 -7.70 3.71
CA TRP A 105 7.31 -7.76 3.09
C TRP A 105 6.31 -8.49 3.99
N MET A 106 6.68 -9.67 4.49
CA MET A 106 5.86 -10.45 5.42
C MET A 106 5.56 -9.67 6.71
N ASN A 107 6.55 -9.00 7.29
CA ASN A 107 6.35 -8.17 8.48
C ASN A 107 5.34 -7.05 8.23
N TYR A 108 5.40 -6.38 7.08
CA TYR A 108 4.44 -5.34 6.75
C TYR A 108 3.03 -5.89 6.50
N VAL A 109 2.89 -7.06 5.88
CA VAL A 109 1.58 -7.75 5.71
C VAL A 109 0.99 -8.15 7.06
N LEU A 110 1.78 -8.75 7.94
CA LEU A 110 1.37 -9.15 9.30
C LEU A 110 0.90 -7.93 10.11
N ASN A 111 1.70 -6.87 10.14
CA ASN A 111 1.34 -5.65 10.88
C ASN A 111 0.09 -4.99 10.28
N ALA A 112 -0.08 -5.01 8.95
CA ALA A 112 -1.31 -4.52 8.34
C ALA A 112 -2.54 -5.30 8.77
N ALA A 113 -2.47 -6.63 8.80
CA ALA A 113 -3.58 -7.49 9.23
C ALA A 113 -3.97 -7.20 10.69
N GLN A 114 -2.98 -7.16 11.59
CA GLN A 114 -3.19 -6.87 13.00
C GLN A 114 -3.82 -5.49 13.21
N LEU A 115 -3.31 -4.46 12.54
CA LEU A 115 -3.83 -3.09 12.65
C LEU A 115 -5.25 -2.96 12.10
N LEU A 116 -5.63 -3.76 11.10
CA LEU A 116 -7.02 -3.82 10.61
C LEU A 116 -7.95 -4.49 11.63
N GLU A 117 -7.52 -5.59 12.25
CA GLU A 117 -8.25 -6.27 13.33
C GLU A 117 -8.47 -5.34 14.52
N ASP A 118 -7.46 -4.54 14.86
CA ASP A 118 -7.49 -3.59 15.98
C ASP A 118 -8.19 -2.26 15.64
N GLY A 119 -8.64 -2.06 14.39
CA GLY A 119 -9.35 -0.85 13.95
C GLY A 119 -8.46 0.37 13.63
N PHE A 120 -7.14 0.20 13.59
CA PHE A 120 -6.16 1.23 13.22
C PHE A 120 -5.96 1.32 11.70
N TYR A 121 -7.00 1.76 10.98
CA TYR A 121 -7.03 1.73 9.51
C TYR A 121 -5.96 2.58 8.82
N LEU A 122 -5.51 3.70 9.41
CA LEU A 122 -4.44 4.51 8.82
C LEU A 122 -3.11 3.77 8.90
N ASP A 123 -2.77 3.26 10.08
CA ASP A 123 -1.52 2.54 10.32
C ASP A 123 -1.47 1.25 9.49
N ALA A 124 -2.59 0.52 9.42
CA ALA A 124 -2.73 -0.65 8.55
C ALA A 124 -2.39 -0.32 7.09
N LYS A 125 -2.88 0.82 6.60
CA LYS A 125 -2.64 1.26 5.22
C LYS A 125 -1.19 1.69 4.98
N VAL A 126 -0.53 2.30 5.96
CA VAL A 126 0.92 2.55 5.91
C VAL A 126 1.68 1.24 5.77
N MET A 127 1.30 0.22 6.55
CA MET A 127 1.92 -1.09 6.46
C MET A 127 1.67 -1.76 5.11
N LEU A 128 0.44 -1.75 4.57
CA LEU A 128 0.14 -2.27 3.23
C LEU A 128 0.97 -1.58 2.13
N SER A 129 1.25 -0.31 2.30
CA SER A 129 2.01 0.46 1.33
C SER A 129 3.49 0.12 1.35
N ARG A 130 4.05 -0.09 2.54
CA ARG A 130 5.41 -0.60 2.69
C ARG A 130 5.51 -2.06 2.22
N ALA A 131 4.47 -2.86 2.44
CA ALA A 131 4.38 -4.22 1.90
C ALA A 131 4.47 -4.22 0.37
N LEU A 132 3.70 -3.35 -0.31
CA LEU A 132 3.78 -3.22 -1.77
C LEU A 132 5.19 -2.80 -2.22
N GLN A 133 5.77 -1.77 -1.58
CA GLN A 133 7.12 -1.30 -1.91
C GLN A 133 8.18 -2.40 -1.77
N GLU A 134 8.15 -3.19 -0.68
CA GLU A 134 9.07 -4.33 -0.52
C GLU A 134 8.82 -5.40 -1.59
N SER A 135 7.55 -5.67 -1.92
CA SER A 135 7.20 -6.67 -2.94
C SER A 135 7.75 -6.31 -4.33
N GLU A 136 7.86 -5.01 -4.64
CA GLU A 136 8.34 -4.50 -5.94
C GLU A 136 9.86 -4.35 -6.00
N LYS A 137 10.60 -4.57 -4.90
CA LYS A 137 12.06 -4.48 -4.91
C LYS A 137 12.68 -5.47 -5.88
N LYS A 138 13.83 -5.09 -6.42
CA LYS A 138 14.57 -5.87 -7.42
C LYS A 138 14.86 -7.28 -6.91
N GLU A 139 15.26 -7.41 -5.65
CA GLU A 139 15.63 -8.68 -5.02
C GLU A 139 14.43 -9.63 -4.87
N VAL A 140 13.21 -9.10 -4.73
CA VAL A 140 11.96 -9.90 -4.72
C VAL A 140 11.54 -10.23 -6.14
N THR A 141 11.63 -9.26 -7.05
CA THR A 141 11.29 -9.45 -8.47
C THR A 141 12.21 -10.46 -9.14
N GLU A 142 13.50 -10.50 -8.79
CA GLU A 142 14.49 -11.44 -9.30
C GLU A 142 14.24 -12.88 -8.84
N LEU A 143 13.48 -13.11 -7.76
CA LEU A 143 13.04 -14.45 -7.36
C LEU A 143 12.17 -15.11 -8.44
N LYS A 144 11.52 -14.31 -9.31
CA LYS A 144 10.77 -14.81 -10.46
C LYS A 144 11.63 -15.51 -11.51
N ASN A 145 12.94 -15.28 -11.48
CA ASN A 145 13.88 -15.98 -12.36
C ASN A 145 14.10 -17.44 -11.91
N HIS A 146 13.74 -17.78 -10.67
CA HIS A 146 13.75 -19.15 -10.19
C HIS A 146 12.44 -19.87 -10.59
N PRO A 147 12.50 -20.98 -11.37
CA PRO A 147 11.30 -21.63 -11.92
C PRO A 147 10.29 -22.07 -10.86
N LYS A 148 10.77 -22.47 -9.67
CA LYS A 148 9.93 -22.91 -8.54
C LYS A 148 9.34 -21.79 -7.68
N LEU A 149 9.71 -20.53 -7.96
CA LEU A 149 9.27 -19.36 -7.19
C LEU A 149 8.54 -18.33 -8.05
N ARG A 150 8.57 -18.48 -9.37
CA ARG A 150 7.98 -17.54 -10.31
C ARG A 150 6.47 -17.43 -10.16
N TYR A 151 5.79 -18.57 -10.00
CA TYR A 151 4.35 -18.60 -9.87
C TYR A 151 3.93 -17.94 -8.56
N GLU A 152 4.60 -18.32 -7.48
CA GLU A 152 4.42 -17.87 -6.11
C GLU A 152 4.60 -16.35 -6.03
N VAL A 153 5.73 -15.82 -6.47
CA VAL A 153 6.02 -14.38 -6.41
C VAL A 153 5.04 -13.56 -7.25
N ASN A 154 4.61 -14.06 -8.42
CA ASN A 154 3.60 -13.38 -9.23
C ASN A 154 2.23 -13.35 -8.55
N VAL A 155 1.78 -14.48 -8.00
CA VAL A 155 0.51 -14.56 -7.25
C VAL A 155 0.54 -13.60 -6.06
N PHE A 156 1.67 -13.51 -5.35
CA PHE A 156 1.80 -12.67 -4.16
C PHE A 156 1.87 -11.18 -4.45
N GLN A 157 2.60 -10.77 -5.50
CA GLN A 157 2.61 -9.37 -5.93
C GLN A 157 1.23 -8.91 -6.46
N GLN A 158 0.44 -9.81 -7.05
CA GLN A 158 -0.93 -9.48 -7.47
C GLN A 158 -1.92 -9.40 -6.30
N ALA A 159 -1.61 -10.07 -5.20
CA ALA A 159 -2.42 -10.06 -3.98
C ALA A 159 -2.15 -8.87 -3.05
N THR A 160 -1.10 -8.08 -3.31
CA THR A 160 -0.66 -6.91 -2.52
C THR A 160 -1.03 -5.62 -3.24
#